data_AF-A0A8E0WPG1-F1
#
_entry.id   AF-A0A8E0WPG1-F1
#
_cell.length_a   1.000
_cell.length_b   1.000
_cell.length_c   1.000
_cell.angle_alpha   90.00
_cell.angle_beta   90.00
_cell.angle_gamma   90.00
#
_symmetry.space_group_name_H-M   'P 1'
#
loop_
_entity.id
_entity.type
_entity.pdbx_description
1 polymer ?
#
loop_
_entity_poly.entity_id
_entity_poly.type
_entity_poly.pdbx_seq_one_letter_code
_entity_poly.pdbx_strand_id
1 'polypeptide(L)'
;PLAAGDVVLARKDAPASYHLSCTLDDAAMGVTHVLRGDDLRSATDIHRLVQALLGLPSPLYVHHPLLAGPDGRRLAKRDGSIALADLRAEGVDPRRLADDLRHARFPIGISLASA
;
A
#
# COMPACT_ATOMS: atom_id res chain seq x y z
N PRO A 1 -19.83 -3.68 -3.15
CA PRO A 1 -20.09 -4.79 -2.20
C PRO A 1 -20.15 -6.17 -2.86
N LEU A 2 -21.02 -6.36 -3.87
CA LEU A 2 -21.26 -7.68 -4.47
C LEU A 2 -20.00 -8.33 -5.07
N ALA A 3 -19.08 -7.53 -5.61
CA ALA A 3 -17.83 -8.02 -6.19
C ALA A 3 -16.89 -8.69 -5.15
N ALA A 4 -16.98 -8.32 -3.87
CA ALA A 4 -16.13 -8.85 -2.80
C ALA A 4 -16.81 -9.96 -1.97
N GLY A 5 -18.11 -10.19 -2.16
CA GLY A 5 -18.89 -11.11 -1.33
C GLY A 5 -18.90 -10.73 0.15
N ASP A 6 -19.05 -11.74 1.02
CA ASP A 6 -19.04 -11.57 2.47
C ASP A 6 -17.61 -11.46 2.99
N VAL A 7 -17.20 -10.22 3.26
CA VAL A 7 -15.87 -9.92 3.76
C VAL A 7 -15.75 -10.35 5.22
N VAL A 8 -14.74 -11.18 5.49
CA VAL A 8 -14.40 -11.58 6.86
C VAL A 8 -13.79 -10.40 7.63
N LEU A 9 -14.48 -9.94 8.67
CA LEU A 9 -14.03 -8.83 9.52
C LEU A 9 -13.23 -9.28 10.75
N ALA A 10 -13.43 -10.51 11.21
CA ALA A 10 -12.71 -11.11 12.32
C ALA A 10 -12.67 -12.63 12.17
N ARG A 11 -11.63 -13.26 12.71
CA ARG A 11 -11.50 -14.72 12.77
C ARG A 11 -11.20 -15.16 14.20
N LYS A 12 -11.35 -16.46 14.47
CA LYS A 12 -11.05 -17.05 15.78
C LYS A 12 -9.59 -16.85 16.21
N ASP A 13 -8.66 -16.85 15.25
CA ASP A 13 -7.21 -16.72 15.44
C ASP A 13 -6.69 -15.27 15.29
N ALA A 14 -7.51 -14.38 14.73
CA ALA A 14 -7.15 -13.00 14.46
C ALA A 14 -8.37 -12.10 14.74
N PRO A 15 -8.35 -11.31 15.83
CA PRO A 15 -9.53 -10.61 16.33
C PRO A 15 -10.05 -9.52 15.40
N ALA A 16 -9.25 -9.08 14.42
CA ALA A 16 -9.66 -8.14 13.40
C ALA A 16 -8.93 -8.43 12.08
N SER A 17 -9.65 -8.29 10.96
CA SER A 17 -9.06 -8.29 9.63
C SER A 17 -8.45 -6.92 9.32
N TYR A 18 -7.56 -6.90 8.33
CA TYR A 18 -6.97 -5.67 7.79
C TYR A 18 -8.03 -4.60 7.48
N HIS A 19 -9.16 -5.00 6.88
CA HIS A 19 -10.22 -4.09 6.48
C HIS A 19 -10.89 -3.41 7.68
N LEU A 20 -11.13 -4.16 8.76
CA LEU A 20 -11.72 -3.62 9.97
C LEU A 20 -10.72 -2.74 10.73
N SER A 21 -9.51 -3.24 10.96
CA SER A 21 -8.47 -2.53 11.71
C SER A 21 -8.12 -1.20 11.07
N CYS A 22 -7.72 -1.17 9.79
CA CYS A 22 -7.33 0.08 9.14
C CYS A 22 -8.46 1.12 9.14
N THR A 23 -9.70 0.69 8.91
CA THR A 23 -10.84 1.60 8.89
C THR A 23 -11.10 2.25 10.24
N LEU A 24 -11.03 1.47 11.32
CA LEU A 24 -11.22 1.96 12.69
C LEU A 24 -10.05 2.85 13.13
N ASP A 25 -8.81 2.41 12.86
CA ASP A 25 -7.60 3.12 13.27
C ASP A 25 -7.47 4.46 12.53
N ASP A 26 -7.73 4.50 11.22
CA ASP A 26 -7.70 5.74 10.43
C ASP A 26 -8.71 6.76 10.99
N ALA A 27 -9.92 6.31 11.33
CA ALA A 27 -10.94 7.17 11.93
C ALA A 27 -10.55 7.65 13.33
N ALA A 28 -10.03 6.75 14.18
CA ALA A 28 -9.60 7.08 15.54
C ALA A 28 -8.41 8.05 15.56
N MET A 29 -7.50 7.93 14.60
CA MET A 29 -6.32 8.81 14.47
C MET A 29 -6.61 10.10 13.68
N GLY A 30 -7.83 10.26 13.14
CA GLY A 30 -8.20 11.44 12.35
C GLY A 30 -7.47 11.54 11.01
N VAL A 31 -7.15 10.41 10.38
CA VAL A 31 -6.49 10.37 9.07
C VAL A 31 -7.41 11.00 8.02
N THR A 32 -6.88 11.99 7.31
CA THR A 32 -7.62 12.72 6.26
C THR A 32 -7.25 12.26 4.85
N HIS A 33 -6.06 11.69 4.67
CA HIS A 33 -5.52 11.25 3.38
C HIS A 33 -4.85 9.89 3.54
N VAL A 34 -5.25 8.93 2.71
CA VAL A 34 -4.65 7.60 2.65
C VAL A 34 -3.94 7.47 1.31
N LEU A 35 -2.61 7.52 1.34
CA LEU A 35 -1.75 7.28 0.18
C LEU A 35 -1.23 5.84 0.24
N ARG A 36 -1.54 5.02 -0.76
CA ARG A 36 -1.13 3.61 -0.80
C ARG A 36 -0.95 3.09 -2.23
N GLY A 37 -0.39 1.89 -2.37
CA GLY A 37 -0.18 1.25 -3.67
C GLY A 37 -1.49 0.92 -4.39
N ASP A 38 -1.45 0.92 -5.72
CA ASP A 38 -2.59 0.60 -6.58
C ASP A 38 -3.14 -0.82 -6.40
N ASP A 39 -2.32 -1.74 -5.89
CA ASP A 39 -2.74 -3.09 -5.53
C ASP A 39 -3.82 -3.13 -4.42
N LEU A 40 -3.94 -2.06 -3.63
CA LEU A 40 -4.96 -1.93 -2.59
C LEU A 40 -6.21 -1.17 -3.05
N ARG A 41 -6.31 -0.81 -4.35
CA ARG A 41 -7.45 -0.03 -4.87
C ARG A 41 -8.79 -0.70 -4.60
N SER A 42 -8.92 -2.00 -4.87
CA SER A 42 -10.16 -2.77 -4.66
C SER A 42 -10.57 -2.85 -3.18
N ALA A 43 -9.60 -2.83 -2.25
CA ALA A 43 -9.89 -2.80 -0.82
C ALA A 43 -10.59 -1.49 -0.39
N THR A 44 -10.46 -0.41 -1.17
CA THR A 44 -11.15 0.86 -0.91
C THR A 44 -12.66 0.69 -0.88
N ASP A 45 -13.22 -0.13 -1.77
CA ASP A 45 -14.66 -0.37 -1.82
C ASP A 45 -15.18 -0.97 -0.51
N ILE A 46 -14.40 -1.89 0.07
CA ILE A 46 -14.70 -2.54 1.35
C ILE A 46 -14.56 -1.52 2.48
N HIS A 47 -13.47 -0.74 2.52
CA HIS A 47 -13.22 0.23 3.58
C HIS A 47 -14.30 1.32 3.57
N ARG A 48 -14.69 1.82 2.38
CA ARG A 48 -15.77 2.78 2.21
C ARG A 48 -17.11 2.25 2.71
N LEU A 49 -17.41 0.99 2.45
CA LEU A 49 -18.62 0.34 2.96
C LEU A 49 -18.61 0.26 4.49
N VAL A 50 -17.53 -0.22 5.09
CA VAL A 50 -17.39 -0.30 6.56
C VAL A 50 -17.52 1.09 7.19
N GLN A 51 -16.84 2.10 6.62
CA GLN A 51 -16.95 3.49 7.07
C GLN A 51 -18.40 3.99 7.04
N ALA A 52 -19.13 3.74 5.95
CA ALA A 52 -20.53 4.17 5.84
C ALA A 52 -21.43 3.45 6.86
N LEU A 53 -21.26 2.15 7.06
CA LEU A 53 -22.07 1.36 7.99
C LEU A 53 -21.82 1.76 9.46
N LEU A 54 -20.59 2.16 9.79
CA LEU A 54 -20.20 2.55 11.14
C LEU A 54 -20.29 4.07 11.39
N GLY A 55 -20.72 4.87 10.40
CA GLY A 55 -20.80 6.32 10.51
C GLY A 55 -19.45 7.02 10.67
N LEU A 56 -18.38 6.42 10.14
CA LEU A 56 -17.01 6.92 10.25
C LEU A 56 -16.68 7.92 9.13
N PRO A 57 -15.73 8.86 9.37
CA PRO A 57 -15.25 9.75 8.33
C PRO A 57 -14.59 8.98 7.18
N SER A 58 -14.69 9.53 5.97
CA SER A 58 -13.99 9.01 4.80
C SER A 58 -12.77 9.87 4.49
N PRO A 59 -11.54 9.32 4.53
CA PRO A 59 -10.38 10.05 4.05
C PRO A 59 -10.42 10.14 2.51
N LEU A 60 -9.56 11.02 1.97
CA LEU A 60 -9.23 11.05 0.55
C LEU A 60 -8.24 9.95 0.23
N TYR A 61 -8.60 9.05 -0.68
CA TYR A 61 -7.75 7.94 -1.09
C TYR A 61 -6.98 8.31 -2.36
N VAL A 62 -5.66 8.17 -2.31
CA VAL A 62 -4.77 8.33 -3.46
C VAL A 62 -3.98 7.04 -3.64
N HIS A 63 -4.09 6.45 -4.82
CA HIS A 63 -3.42 5.21 -5.17
C HIS A 63 -2.27 5.52 -6.12
N HIS A 64 -1.05 5.19 -5.72
CA HIS A 64 0.14 5.44 -6.52
C HIS A 64 0.55 4.18 -7.30
N PRO A 65 1.21 4.34 -8.47
CA PRO A 65 1.75 3.21 -9.24
C PRO A 65 2.72 2.38 -8.41
N LEU A 66 2.82 1.10 -8.75
CA LEU A 66 3.71 0.16 -8.09
C LEU A 66 5.09 0.19 -8.75
N LEU A 67 6.12 -0.24 -8.03
CA LEU A 67 7.44 -0.41 -8.61
C LEU A 67 7.48 -1.71 -9.43
N ALA A 68 8.10 -1.65 -10.60
CA ALA A 68 8.34 -2.76 -11.50
C ALA A 68 9.84 -3.02 -11.66
N GLY A 69 10.19 -4.30 -11.82
CA GLY A 69 11.54 -4.75 -12.13
C GLY A 69 11.88 -4.63 -13.62
N PRO A 70 13.05 -5.14 -14.04
CA PRO A 70 13.54 -5.03 -15.42
C PRO A 70 12.66 -5.78 -16.42
N ASP A 71 11.94 -6.79 -15.96
CA ASP A 71 11.00 -7.61 -16.73
C ASP A 71 9.59 -7.00 -16.80
N GLY A 72 9.40 -5.78 -16.28
CA GLY A 72 8.12 -5.09 -16.21
C GLY A 72 7.15 -5.66 -15.18
N ARG A 73 7.54 -6.71 -14.43
CA ARG A 73 6.70 -7.28 -13.38
C ARG A 73 6.81 -6.47 -12.11
N ARG A 74 5.72 -6.43 -11.34
CA ARG A 74 5.71 -5.79 -10.02
C ARG A 74 6.83 -6.37 -9.15
N LEU A 75 7.64 -5.51 -8.55
CA LEU A 75 8.65 -5.94 -7.59
C LEU A 75 7.97 -6.65 -6.43
N ALA A 76 8.34 -7.90 -6.21
CA ALA A 76 7.95 -8.67 -5.04
C ALA A 76 9.21 -9.18 -4.34
N LYS A 77 9.22 -9.09 -3.01
CA LYS A 77 10.32 -9.59 -2.16
C LYS A 77 10.67 -11.07 -2.42
N ARG A 78 9.69 -11.86 -2.89
CA ARG A 78 9.87 -13.28 -3.20
C ARG A 78 10.76 -13.52 -4.43
N ASP A 79 10.91 -12.53 -5.30
CA ASP A 79 11.64 -12.65 -6.56
C ASP A 79 13.10 -12.19 -6.44
N GLY A 80 13.62 -12.05 -5.20
CA GLY A 80 14.97 -11.55 -4.96
C GLY A 80 15.16 -10.07 -5.30
N SER A 81 14.07 -9.30 -5.33
CA SER A 81 14.12 -7.85 -5.53
C SER A 81 14.96 -7.17 -4.44
N ILE A 82 15.78 -6.19 -4.84
CA ILE A 82 16.59 -5.35 -3.94
C ILE A 82 15.79 -4.92 -2.70
N ALA A 83 16.28 -5.26 -1.51
CA ALA A 83 15.75 -4.75 -0.25
C ALA A 83 16.49 -3.47 0.17
N LEU A 84 15.82 -2.63 0.96
CA LEU A 84 16.47 -1.48 1.61
C LEU A 84 17.64 -1.89 2.52
N ALA A 85 17.64 -3.11 3.02
CA ALA A 85 18.75 -3.66 3.81
C ALA A 85 19.99 -3.91 2.95
N ASP A 86 19.83 -4.40 1.71
CA ASP A 86 20.93 -4.66 0.78
C ASP A 86 21.57 -3.34 0.34
N LEU A 87 20.76 -2.35 -0.04
CA LEU A 87 21.24 -1.00 -0.38
C LEU A 87 22.03 -0.37 0.78
N ARG A 88 21.58 -0.60 2.02
CA ARG A 88 22.30 -0.12 3.20
C ARG A 88 23.63 -0.83 3.40
N ALA A 89 23.67 -2.15 3.21
CA ALA A 89 24.90 -2.94 3.32
C ALA A 89 25.93 -2.56 2.23
N GLU A 90 25.46 -2.17 1.05
CA GLU A 90 26.28 -1.65 -0.06
C GLU A 90 26.76 -0.20 0.15
N GLY A 91 26.34 0.46 1.22
CA GLY A 91 26.76 1.83 1.54
C GLY A 91 26.01 2.92 0.76
N VAL A 92 24.83 2.63 0.21
CA VAL A 92 23.99 3.63 -0.45
C VAL A 92 23.56 4.71 0.55
N ASP A 93 23.79 5.98 0.21
CA ASP A 93 23.35 7.10 1.04
C ASP A 93 21.81 7.17 1.07
N PRO A 94 21.18 7.01 2.24
CA PRO A 94 19.72 7.02 2.36
C PRO A 94 19.11 8.37 2.01
N ARG A 95 19.82 9.49 2.23
CA ARG A 95 19.30 10.84 1.91
C ARG A 95 19.27 11.04 0.40
N ARG A 96 20.35 10.64 -0.28
CA ARG A 96 20.43 10.64 -1.74
C ARG A 96 19.37 9.73 -2.35
N LEU A 97 19.22 8.51 -1.85
CA LEU A 97 18.18 7.58 -2.33
C LEU A 97 16.77 8.18 -2.17
N ALA A 98 16.46 8.80 -1.03
CA ALA A 98 15.18 9.44 -0.83
C ALA A 98 14.96 10.64 -1.79
N ASP A 99 16.00 11.42 -2.07
CA ASP A 99 15.95 12.51 -3.05
C ASP A 99 15.73 11.98 -4.47
N ASP A 100 16.44 10.92 -4.85
CA ASP A 100 16.28 10.24 -6.14
C ASP A 100 14.83 9.75 -6.33
N LEU A 101 14.27 9.06 -5.34
CA LEU A 101 12.89 8.56 -5.39
C LEU A 101 11.85 9.68 -5.50
N ARG A 102 12.06 10.82 -4.81
CA ARG A 102 11.16 11.99 -4.94
C ARG A 102 11.14 12.57 -6.35
N HIS A 103 12.26 12.49 -7.06
CA HIS A 103 12.42 12.95 -8.43
C HIS A 103 12.17 11.85 -9.47
N ALA A 104 11.55 10.73 -9.07
CA ALA A 104 11.30 9.55 -9.92
C ALA A 104 12.58 8.99 -10.58
N ARG A 105 13.74 9.15 -9.92
CA ARG A 105 15.00 8.50 -10.28
C ARG A 105 15.10 7.21 -9.46
N PHE A 106 14.94 6.07 -10.12
CA PHE A 106 14.95 4.77 -9.47
C PHE A 106 16.31 4.07 -9.66
N PRO A 107 16.69 3.13 -8.78
CA PRO A 107 17.83 2.26 -9.02
C PRO A 107 17.73 1.54 -10.37
N ILE A 108 18.87 1.14 -10.94
CA ILE A 108 18.93 0.49 -12.25
C ILE A 108 18.00 -0.73 -12.27
N GLY A 109 17.18 -0.82 -13.33
CA GLY A 109 16.23 -1.92 -13.51
C GLY A 109 14.93 -1.76 -12.71
N ILE A 110 14.77 -0.69 -11.94
CA ILE A 110 13.49 -0.35 -11.28
C ILE A 110 12.81 0.78 -12.05
N SER A 111 11.50 0.65 -12.24
CA SER A 111 10.65 1.67 -12.85
C SER A 111 9.29 1.72 -12.18
N LEU A 112 8.43 2.67 -12.56
CA LEU A 112 7.01 2.61 -12.22
C LEU A 112 6.31 1.67 -13.20
N ALA A 113 5.48 0.77 -12.67
CA ALA A 113 4.58 -0.03 -13.48
C ALA A 113 3.67 0.90 -14.29
N SER A 114 3.48 0.60 -15.58
CA SER A 114 2.44 1.23 -16.37
C SER A 114 1.07 0.84 -15.80
N ALA A 115 0.19 1.82 -15.63
CA ALA A 115 -1.19 1.61 -15.23
C ALA A 115 -1.99 0.82 -16.28
#